data_AF-A0A7K4CA94-F1
#
_entry.id   AF-A0A7K4CA94-F1
#
_cell.length_a   1.000
_cell.length_b   1.000
_cell.length_c   1.000
_cell.angle_alpha   90.00
_cell.angle_beta   90.00
_cell.angle_gamma   90.00
#
_symmetry.space_group_name_H-M   'P 1'
#
loop_
_entity.id
_entity.type
_entity.pdbx_description
1 polymer ?
#
loop_
_entity_poly.entity_id
_entity_poly.type
_entity_poly.pdbx_seq_one_letter_code
_entity_poly.pdbx_strand_id
1 'polypeptide(L)'
;MLTLHGSMPAMGNVVIIGAGIAGIQAALDIAGHNIHVDLIEREPTIGGHMAQLDKTFPTNDCSMCILSPKTVDVARHPNITIHTCTEVESIAGEIGHFQVTVRKHPRYIDEKACTGCGDCIQICPVEVYNRFDAGVGVRKAIYKPHPQAVPDIVIKDSEHCIECGLCYDVCGPDAIKRKDEESVTTIPASSILITTG
;
A
#
# COMPACT_ATOMS: atom_id res chain seq x y z
N MET A 1 -29.96 -15.10 35.69
CA MET A 1 -30.60 -14.47 34.53
C MET A 1 -29.49 -14.24 33.51
N LEU A 2 -29.16 -15.26 32.71
CA LEU A 2 -28.14 -15.17 31.67
C LEU A 2 -28.69 -14.29 30.54
N THR A 3 -28.17 -13.08 30.39
CA THR A 3 -28.31 -12.31 29.15
C THR A 3 -27.46 -12.97 28.08
N LEU A 4 -28.09 -13.85 27.30
CA LEU A 4 -27.65 -14.28 25.99
C LEU A 4 -27.41 -13.01 25.15
N HIS A 5 -26.16 -12.58 25.02
CA HIS A 5 -25.77 -11.65 23.97
C HIS A 5 -25.92 -12.43 22.66
N GLY A 6 -27.00 -12.16 21.94
CA GLY A 6 -27.23 -12.73 20.62
C GLY A 6 -26.04 -12.41 19.73
N SER A 7 -25.21 -13.41 19.47
CA SER A 7 -24.06 -13.30 18.59
C SER A 7 -24.56 -13.05 17.17
N MET A 8 -24.62 -11.78 16.77
CA MET A 8 -24.66 -11.43 15.36
C MET A 8 -23.42 -12.07 14.71
N PRO A 9 -23.56 -12.80 13.59
CA PRO A 9 -22.42 -13.45 12.96
C PRO A 9 -21.41 -12.38 12.57
N ALA A 10 -20.22 -12.44 13.18
CA ALA A 10 -19.14 -11.51 12.89
C ALA A 10 -18.86 -11.52 11.38
N MET A 11 -18.85 -10.34 10.76
CA MET A 11 -18.42 -10.21 9.37
C MET A 11 -16.99 -10.73 9.27
N GLY A 12 -16.75 -11.73 8.41
CA GLY A 12 -15.50 -12.50 8.38
C GLY A 12 -14.29 -11.77 7.78
N ASN A 13 -14.20 -10.46 7.92
CA ASN A 13 -13.07 -9.67 7.43
C ASN A 13 -12.24 -9.05 8.57
N VAL A 14 -10.93 -8.98 8.34
CA VAL A 14 -9.94 -8.44 9.27
C VAL A 14 -9.25 -7.26 8.59
N VAL A 15 -9.09 -6.15 9.31
CA VAL A 15 -8.30 -5.01 8.84
C VAL A 15 -6.91 -5.08 9.47
N ILE A 16 -5.88 -4.94 8.65
CA ILE A 16 -4.48 -4.86 9.10
C ILE A 16 -3.94 -3.48 8.73
N ILE A 17 -3.40 -2.77 9.72
CA ILE A 17 -2.90 -1.39 9.57
C ILE A 17 -1.37 -1.42 9.56
N GLY A 18 -0.77 -1.18 8.38
CA GLY A 18 0.67 -1.18 8.13
C GLY A 18 1.13 -2.46 7.44
N ALA A 19 1.67 -2.33 6.23
CA ALA A 19 2.07 -3.43 5.36
C ALA A 19 3.60 -3.63 5.30
N GLY A 20 4.27 -3.49 6.44
CA GLY A 20 5.62 -4.03 6.63
C GLY A 20 5.62 -5.56 6.73
N ILE A 21 6.78 -6.17 6.96
CA ILE A 21 6.92 -7.64 7.05
C ILE A 21 5.94 -8.29 8.05
N ALA A 22 5.66 -7.63 9.17
CA ALA A 22 4.71 -8.10 10.18
C ALA A 22 3.26 -8.15 9.65
N GLY A 23 2.80 -7.06 9.03
CA GLY A 23 1.45 -6.99 8.45
C GLY A 23 1.28 -7.91 7.25
N ILE A 24 2.31 -8.01 6.40
CA ILE A 24 2.36 -8.94 5.26
C ILE A 24 2.21 -10.39 5.74
N GLN A 25 2.98 -10.79 6.75
CA GLN A 25 2.91 -12.15 7.28
C GLN A 25 1.55 -12.43 7.92
N ALA A 26 1.04 -11.51 8.74
CA ALA A 26 -0.28 -11.65 9.34
C ALA A 26 -1.39 -11.75 8.29
N ALA A 27 -1.31 -10.96 7.21
CA ALA A 27 -2.27 -11.01 6.11
C ALA A 27 -2.27 -12.38 5.43
N LEU A 28 -1.09 -12.93 5.11
CA LEU A 28 -0.97 -14.25 4.49
C LEU A 28 -1.51 -15.36 5.40
N ASP A 29 -1.19 -15.32 6.69
CA ASP A 29 -1.63 -16.36 7.64
C ASP A 29 -3.16 -16.33 7.82
N ILE A 30 -3.74 -15.14 8.00
CA ILE A 30 -5.20 -14.96 8.14
C ILE A 30 -5.91 -15.36 6.84
N ALA A 31 -5.40 -14.93 5.69
CA ALA A 31 -5.99 -15.22 4.40
C ALA A 31 -5.88 -16.71 4.03
N GLY A 32 -4.85 -17.41 4.53
CA GLY A 32 -4.69 -18.86 4.43
C GLY A 32 -5.77 -19.65 5.18
N HIS A 33 -6.43 -19.04 6.15
CA HIS A 33 -7.63 -19.57 6.81
C HIS A 33 -8.94 -19.17 6.12
N ASN A 34 -8.86 -18.66 4.89
CA ASN A 34 -10.00 -18.22 4.07
C ASN A 34 -10.82 -17.08 4.71
N ILE A 35 -10.13 -16.21 5.44
CA ILE A 35 -10.67 -14.99 6.04
C ILE A 35 -10.24 -13.82 5.15
N HIS A 36 -11.16 -12.89 4.85
CA HIS A 36 -10.81 -11.74 4.01
C HIS A 36 -9.96 -10.74 4.82
N VAL A 37 -8.94 -10.18 4.19
CA VAL A 37 -8.04 -9.21 4.80
C VAL A 37 -8.01 -7.92 3.99
N ASP A 38 -8.32 -6.81 4.63
CA ASP A 38 -8.07 -5.47 4.12
C ASP A 38 -6.73 -4.98 4.70
N LEU A 39 -5.69 -4.93 3.85
CA LEU A 39 -4.34 -4.53 4.24
C LEU A 39 -4.12 -3.06 3.89
N ILE A 40 -4.08 -2.20 4.91
CA ILE A 40 -3.97 -0.74 4.78
C ILE A 40 -2.50 -0.32 4.86
N GLU A 41 -2.01 0.43 3.87
CA GLU A 41 -0.65 0.95 3.79
C GLU A 41 -0.65 2.42 3.38
N ARG A 42 0.02 3.26 4.17
CA ARG A 42 0.10 4.71 3.93
C ARG A 42 0.97 5.05 2.73
N GLU A 43 2.03 4.28 2.53
CA GLU A 43 2.96 4.48 1.43
C GLU A 43 2.39 3.93 0.11
N PRO A 44 2.91 4.38 -1.04
CA PRO A 44 2.51 3.87 -2.36
C PRO A 44 2.90 2.41 -2.64
N THR A 45 3.64 1.76 -1.73
CA THR A 45 4.10 0.36 -1.82
C THR A 45 4.07 -0.30 -0.44
N ILE A 46 3.83 -1.62 -0.43
CA ILE A 46 4.05 -2.46 0.75
C ILE A 46 5.53 -2.84 0.88
N GLY A 47 5.93 -3.32 2.06
CA GLY A 47 7.27 -3.83 2.35
C GLY A 47 7.92 -3.22 3.59
N GLY A 48 7.58 -1.96 3.91
CA GLY A 48 8.07 -1.22 5.07
C GLY A 48 9.60 -1.07 5.09
N HIS A 49 10.17 -0.87 6.28
CA HIS A 49 11.61 -0.68 6.47
C HIS A 49 12.46 -1.87 5.96
N MET A 50 11.92 -3.09 5.98
CA MET A 50 12.66 -4.26 5.49
C MET A 50 13.03 -4.12 4.01
N ALA A 51 12.23 -3.43 3.20
CA ALA A 51 12.53 -3.17 1.79
C ALA A 51 13.74 -2.24 1.60
N GLN A 52 14.08 -1.44 2.61
CA GLN A 52 15.20 -0.49 2.58
C GLN A 52 16.53 -1.13 3.00
N LEU A 53 16.49 -2.29 3.66
CA LEU A 53 17.69 -2.98 4.11
C LEU A 53 18.36 -3.70 2.92
N ASP A 54 19.70 -3.80 2.92
CA ASP A 54 20.39 -4.70 1.97
C ASP A 54 20.34 -6.15 2.49
N LYS A 55 20.80 -6.37 3.73
CA LYS A 55 20.89 -7.70 4.36
C LYS A 55 20.15 -7.80 5.68
N THR A 56 19.81 -9.02 6.07
CA THR A 56 19.19 -9.34 7.36
C THR A 56 20.08 -10.26 8.19
N PHE A 57 20.45 -9.84 9.39
CA PHE A 57 21.14 -10.70 10.36
C PHE A 57 20.16 -11.76 10.92
N PRO A 58 20.65 -12.92 11.41
CA PRO A 58 22.05 -13.36 11.48
C PRO A 58 22.54 -14.06 10.22
N THR A 59 21.64 -14.44 9.30
CA THR A 59 21.99 -15.24 8.10
C THR A 59 22.70 -14.42 7.03
N ASN A 60 22.58 -13.10 7.09
CA ASN A 60 23.10 -12.15 6.11
C ASN A 60 22.50 -12.36 4.71
N ASP A 61 21.26 -12.86 4.66
CA ASP A 61 20.50 -12.97 3.42
C ASP A 61 20.11 -11.58 2.89
N CYS A 62 19.91 -11.47 1.58
CA CYS A 62 19.30 -10.29 0.99
C CYS A 62 17.88 -10.11 1.52
N SER A 63 17.55 -8.92 2.02
CA SER A 63 16.22 -8.59 2.57
C SER A 63 15.11 -8.86 1.54
N MET A 64 15.32 -8.41 0.30
CA MET A 64 14.37 -8.55 -0.79
C MET A 64 14.23 -10.01 -1.24
N CYS A 65 15.22 -10.87 -1.02
CA CYS A 65 15.06 -12.31 -1.32
C CYS A 65 14.02 -12.97 -0.41
N ILE A 66 13.83 -12.47 0.82
CA ILE A 66 12.83 -12.96 1.77
C ILE A 66 11.51 -12.20 1.60
N LEU A 67 11.57 -10.88 1.38
CA LEU A 67 10.41 -10.01 1.34
C LEU A 67 9.65 -10.08 0.00
N SER A 68 10.36 -10.08 -1.13
CA SER A 68 9.71 -10.00 -2.46
C SER A 68 8.69 -11.13 -2.69
N PRO A 69 9.01 -12.42 -2.40
CA PRO A 69 8.04 -13.51 -2.57
C PRO A 69 6.76 -13.25 -1.77
N LYS A 70 6.89 -12.80 -0.51
CA LYS A 70 5.73 -12.50 0.35
C LYS A 70 4.89 -11.33 -0.17
N THR A 71 5.52 -10.26 -0.65
CA THR A 71 4.79 -9.13 -1.24
C THR A 71 4.02 -9.54 -2.49
N VAL A 72 4.61 -10.40 -3.32
CA VAL A 72 3.95 -10.94 -4.53
C VAL A 72 2.81 -11.89 -4.15
N ASP A 73 3.00 -12.74 -3.15
CA ASP A 73 1.96 -13.63 -2.65
C ASP A 73 0.76 -12.82 -2.12
N VAL A 74 1.00 -11.78 -1.31
CA VAL A 74 -0.04 -10.88 -0.82
C VAL A 74 -0.78 -10.23 -1.98
N ALA A 75 -0.07 -9.69 -2.97
CA ALA A 75 -0.69 -9.00 -4.10
C ALA A 75 -1.50 -9.90 -5.04
N ARG A 76 -1.27 -11.22 -5.01
CA ARG A 76 -1.99 -12.20 -5.82
C ARG A 76 -3.05 -12.98 -5.03
N HIS A 77 -3.10 -12.81 -3.72
CA HIS A 77 -3.98 -13.61 -2.88
C HIS A 77 -5.44 -13.16 -3.04
N PRO A 78 -6.39 -14.06 -3.37
CA PRO A 78 -7.79 -13.67 -3.65
C PRO A 78 -8.53 -13.14 -2.43
N ASN A 79 -8.07 -13.51 -1.22
CA ASN A 79 -8.65 -13.04 0.04
C ASN A 79 -7.94 -11.82 0.65
N ILE A 80 -6.98 -11.20 -0.05
CA ILE A 80 -6.31 -9.99 0.45
C ILE A 80 -6.56 -8.83 -0.50
N THR A 81 -7.10 -7.74 0.03
CA THR A 81 -7.25 -6.46 -0.66
C THR A 81 -6.19 -5.51 -0.13
N ILE A 82 -5.28 -5.05 -1.00
CA ILE A 82 -4.26 -4.05 -0.64
C ILE A 82 -4.80 -2.65 -0.88
N HIS A 83 -4.73 -1.79 0.14
CA HIS A 83 -5.06 -0.38 0.07
C HIS A 83 -3.78 0.44 0.28
N THR A 84 -3.06 0.75 -0.80
CA THR A 84 -1.88 1.66 -0.74
C THR A 84 -2.30 3.13 -0.81
N CYS A 85 -1.38 4.03 -0.46
CA CYS A 85 -1.69 5.46 -0.31
C CYS A 85 -2.87 5.71 0.64
N THR A 86 -3.10 4.84 1.62
CA THR A 86 -4.32 4.83 2.44
C THR A 86 -3.97 4.82 3.93
N GLU A 87 -4.57 5.73 4.69
CA GLU A 87 -4.38 5.86 6.14
C GLU A 87 -5.70 5.66 6.89
N VAL A 88 -5.63 5.14 8.11
CA VAL A 88 -6.80 5.03 9.00
C VAL A 88 -7.04 6.36 9.71
N GLU A 89 -8.25 6.90 9.57
CA GLU A 89 -8.64 8.15 10.22
C GLU A 89 -9.32 7.94 11.57
N SER A 90 -10.21 6.96 11.62
CA SER A 90 -10.99 6.66 12.83
C SER A 90 -11.45 5.22 12.84
N ILE A 91 -11.61 4.68 14.04
CA ILE A 91 -12.16 3.36 14.30
C ILE A 91 -13.32 3.54 15.27
N ALA A 92 -14.49 3.05 14.89
CA ALA A 92 -15.69 3.03 15.71
C ALA A 92 -16.24 1.61 15.82
N GLY A 93 -17.17 1.39 16.75
CA GLY A 93 -17.81 0.09 16.97
C GLY A 93 -17.21 -0.71 18.12
N GLU A 94 -17.52 -1.99 18.14
CA GLU A 94 -17.17 -2.92 19.22
C GLU A 94 -16.62 -4.23 18.66
N ILE A 95 -16.15 -5.12 19.54
CA ILE A 95 -15.54 -6.40 19.16
C ILE A 95 -16.48 -7.17 18.22
N GLY A 96 -15.97 -7.56 17.05
CA GLY A 96 -16.73 -8.26 16.01
C GLY A 96 -17.50 -7.36 15.03
N HIS A 97 -17.63 -6.07 15.33
CA HIS A 97 -18.39 -5.09 14.52
C HIS A 97 -17.72 -3.71 14.53
N PHE A 98 -16.46 -3.66 14.10
CA PHE A 98 -15.75 -2.41 13.89
C PHE A 98 -16.11 -1.78 12.55
N GLN A 99 -16.04 -0.46 12.50
CA GLN A 99 -16.10 0.36 11.30
C GLN A 99 -14.81 1.16 11.23
N VAL A 100 -13.93 0.83 10.28
CA VAL A 100 -12.65 1.49 10.08
C VAL A 100 -12.80 2.50 8.95
N THR A 101 -12.73 3.79 9.28
CA THR A 101 -12.73 4.86 8.28
C THR A 101 -11.32 5.07 7.78
N VAL A 102 -11.14 4.96 6.47
CA VAL A 102 -9.85 5.11 5.80
C VAL A 102 -9.90 6.27 4.80
N ARG A 103 -8.80 7.02 4.72
CA ARG A 103 -8.56 8.07 3.73
C ARG A 103 -7.54 7.56 2.72
N LYS A 104 -7.94 7.50 1.46
CA LYS A 104 -7.04 7.23 0.33
C LYS A 104 -6.57 8.55 -0.26
N HIS A 105 -5.26 8.77 -0.22
CA HIS A 105 -4.58 9.91 -0.80
C HIS A 105 -4.47 9.76 -2.33
N PRO A 106 -4.51 10.86 -3.09
CA PRO A 106 -4.43 10.82 -4.54
C PRO A 106 -3.08 10.27 -4.99
N ARG A 107 -3.13 9.23 -5.82
CA ARG A 107 -1.94 8.70 -6.52
C ARG A 107 -1.65 9.49 -7.78
N TYR A 108 -2.68 10.16 -8.33
CA TYR A 108 -2.72 10.79 -9.65
C TYR A 108 -2.45 9.83 -10.80
N ILE A 109 -2.71 8.55 -10.58
CA ILE A 109 -2.50 7.49 -11.54
C ILE A 109 -3.76 6.62 -11.53
N ASP A 110 -4.27 6.27 -12.69
CA ASP A 110 -5.22 5.19 -12.84
C ASP A 110 -4.50 3.86 -12.59
N GLU A 111 -4.75 3.29 -11.41
CA GLU A 111 -4.13 2.05 -10.96
C GLU A 111 -4.43 0.84 -11.86
N LYS A 112 -5.55 0.87 -12.61
CA LYS A 112 -5.92 -0.22 -13.53
C LYS A 112 -5.27 -0.10 -14.90
N ALA A 113 -5.00 1.12 -15.34
CA ALA A 113 -4.39 1.39 -16.65
C ALA A 113 -2.85 1.39 -16.58
N CYS A 114 -2.27 1.72 -15.43
CA CYS A 114 -0.82 1.80 -15.29
C CYS A 114 -0.17 0.41 -15.38
N THR A 115 0.85 0.30 -16.24
CA THR A 115 1.63 -0.94 -16.44
C THR A 115 2.95 -0.94 -15.67
N GLY A 116 3.29 0.15 -14.99
CA GLY A 116 4.58 0.28 -14.31
C GLY A 116 5.79 0.37 -15.26
N CYS A 117 5.65 0.68 -16.56
CA CYS A 117 6.78 0.66 -17.48
C CYS A 117 7.95 1.62 -17.11
N GLY A 118 7.64 2.76 -16.49
CA GLY A 118 8.65 3.73 -16.03
C GLY A 118 9.06 4.79 -17.05
N ASP A 119 8.50 4.82 -18.25
CA ASP A 119 8.83 5.82 -19.29
C ASP A 119 8.59 7.25 -18.80
N CYS A 120 7.50 7.46 -18.07
CA CYS A 120 7.16 8.74 -17.45
C CYS A 120 8.20 9.22 -16.42
N ILE A 121 8.92 8.31 -15.77
CA ILE A 121 9.99 8.63 -14.82
C ILE A 121 11.19 9.19 -15.59
N GLN A 122 11.57 8.56 -16.71
CA GLN A 122 12.77 8.94 -17.46
C GLN A 122 12.68 10.35 -18.05
N ILE A 123 11.49 10.78 -18.47
CA ILE A 123 11.28 12.08 -19.08
C ILE A 123 11.06 13.21 -18.06
N CYS A 124 10.85 12.88 -16.78
CA CYS A 124 10.53 13.87 -15.78
C CYS A 124 11.75 14.77 -15.46
N PRO A 125 11.65 16.10 -15.61
CA PRO A 125 12.78 17.01 -15.39
C PRO A 125 13.00 17.37 -13.92
N VAL A 126 12.05 17.05 -13.03
CA VAL A 126 12.09 17.42 -11.62
C VAL A 126 12.92 16.41 -10.84
N GLU A 127 13.76 16.89 -9.93
CA GLU A 127 14.52 16.06 -9.00
C GLU A 127 14.18 16.43 -7.56
N VAL A 128 13.93 15.41 -6.74
CA VAL A 128 13.53 15.53 -5.33
C VAL A 128 14.34 14.52 -4.53
N TYR A 129 14.77 14.87 -3.32
CA TYR A 129 15.45 13.91 -2.44
C TYR A 129 14.54 12.70 -2.17
N ASN A 130 15.10 11.50 -2.32
CA ASN A 130 14.36 10.26 -2.16
C ASN A 130 14.26 9.90 -0.67
N ARG A 131 13.04 9.90 -0.12
CA ARG A 131 12.79 9.48 1.27
C ARG A 131 13.11 8.00 1.49
N PHE A 132 12.94 7.14 0.48
CA PHE A 132 13.27 5.72 0.59
C PHE A 132 14.77 5.49 0.83
N ASP A 133 15.61 6.31 0.19
CA ASP A 133 17.08 6.26 0.33
C ASP A 133 17.58 7.14 1.50
N ALA A 134 16.73 7.45 2.47
CA ALA A 134 17.03 8.33 3.60
C ALA A 134 17.60 9.72 3.18
N GLY A 135 17.19 10.23 2.02
CA GLY A 135 17.62 11.52 1.48
C GLY A 135 19.00 11.53 0.81
N VAL A 136 19.65 10.37 0.65
CA VAL A 136 20.95 10.28 -0.05
C VAL A 136 20.75 10.35 -1.56
N GLY A 137 19.78 9.61 -2.08
CA GLY A 137 19.44 9.57 -3.50
C GLY A 137 18.47 10.68 -3.91
N VAL A 138 18.30 10.82 -5.22
CA VAL A 138 17.24 11.64 -5.82
C VAL A 138 16.26 10.76 -6.58
N ARG A 139 15.00 11.16 -6.57
CA ARG A 139 13.92 10.60 -7.38
C ARG A 139 13.31 11.72 -8.24
N LYS A 140 12.45 11.31 -9.17
CA LYS A 140 11.65 12.25 -9.97
C LYS A 140 10.32 12.60 -9.28
N ALA A 141 9.60 13.59 -9.80
CA ALA A 141 8.26 13.91 -9.30
C ALA A 141 7.25 12.80 -9.58
N ILE A 142 7.36 12.11 -10.72
CA ILE A 142 6.67 10.83 -10.95
C ILE A 142 7.67 9.70 -10.78
N TYR A 143 7.39 8.77 -9.87
CA TYR A 143 8.38 7.78 -9.43
C TYR A 143 7.77 6.45 -9.00
N LYS A 144 8.61 5.43 -8.84
CA LYS A 144 8.35 4.25 -8.03
C LYS A 144 9.20 4.34 -6.76
N PRO A 145 8.70 3.92 -5.58
CA PRO A 145 9.47 4.02 -4.33
C PRO A 145 10.80 3.25 -4.39
N HIS A 146 10.78 2.05 -4.97
CA HIS A 146 11.95 1.22 -5.25
C HIS A 146 11.64 0.27 -6.44
N PRO A 147 12.65 -0.39 -7.04
CA PRO A 147 12.46 -1.18 -8.27
C PRO A 147 11.53 -2.40 -8.12
N GLN A 148 11.42 -2.97 -6.93
CA GLN A 148 10.58 -4.13 -6.60
C GLN A 148 9.29 -3.74 -5.86
N ALA A 149 8.78 -2.52 -6.07
CA ALA A 149 7.59 -2.02 -5.40
C ALA A 149 6.35 -2.87 -5.73
N VAL A 150 5.47 -3.03 -4.74
CA VAL A 150 4.20 -3.75 -4.87
C VAL A 150 3.09 -2.89 -4.25
N PRO A 151 2.03 -2.53 -4.99
CA PRO A 151 1.79 -2.82 -6.40
C PRO A 151 2.78 -2.10 -7.32
N ASP A 152 3.05 -2.67 -8.49
CA ASP A 152 4.03 -2.13 -9.43
C ASP A 152 3.47 -0.94 -10.24
N ILE A 153 3.16 0.15 -9.55
CA ILE A 153 2.47 1.33 -10.08
C ILE A 153 3.25 2.57 -9.66
N VAL A 154 3.43 3.52 -10.58
CA VAL A 154 4.06 4.81 -10.25
C VAL A 154 3.15 5.67 -9.37
N ILE A 155 3.70 6.72 -8.77
CA ILE A 155 2.95 7.77 -8.07
C ILE A 155 3.46 9.13 -8.52
N LYS A 156 2.56 10.13 -8.63
CA LYS A 156 2.92 11.52 -8.89
C LYS A 156 2.93 12.30 -7.58
N ASP A 157 4.07 12.85 -7.23
CA ASP A 157 4.25 13.80 -6.14
C ASP A 157 3.76 15.18 -6.58
N SER A 158 2.54 15.54 -6.16
CA SER A 158 1.94 16.83 -6.49
C SER A 158 2.60 18.03 -5.81
N GLU A 159 3.36 17.82 -4.73
CA GLU A 159 4.04 18.93 -4.04
C GLU A 159 5.22 19.45 -4.86
N HIS A 160 5.90 18.57 -5.61
CA HIS A 160 7.07 18.91 -6.42
C HIS A 160 6.81 18.91 -7.93
N CYS A 161 5.68 18.35 -8.39
CA CYS A 161 5.31 18.36 -9.81
C CYS A 161 5.10 19.80 -10.32
N ILE A 162 5.78 20.15 -11.41
CA ILE A 162 5.63 21.46 -12.08
C ILE A 162 4.58 21.46 -13.20
N GLU A 163 3.82 20.37 -13.36
CA GLU A 163 2.78 20.19 -14.39
C GLU A 163 3.24 20.49 -15.84
N CYS A 164 4.48 20.10 -16.17
CA CYS A 164 5.10 20.41 -17.48
C CYS A 164 4.51 19.68 -18.70
N GLY A 165 3.70 18.63 -18.52
CA GLY A 165 3.10 17.91 -19.65
C GLY A 165 3.79 16.61 -20.05
N LEU A 166 5.12 16.54 -19.90
CA LEU A 166 5.96 15.50 -20.54
C LEU A 166 5.60 14.05 -20.18
N CYS A 167 5.21 13.80 -18.93
CA CYS A 167 4.85 12.46 -18.50
C CYS A 167 3.54 11.99 -19.13
N TYR A 168 2.59 12.90 -19.38
CA TYR A 168 1.32 12.58 -20.04
C TYR A 168 1.57 12.18 -21.51
N ASP A 169 2.44 12.91 -22.21
CA ASP A 169 2.71 12.68 -23.63
C ASP A 169 3.36 11.30 -23.92
N VAL A 170 4.13 10.77 -22.96
CA VAL A 170 4.82 9.48 -23.11
C VAL A 170 4.02 8.30 -22.55
N CYS A 171 2.93 8.54 -21.81
CA CYS A 171 2.16 7.47 -21.17
C CYS A 171 1.22 6.80 -22.18
N GLY A 172 1.68 5.73 -22.84
CA GLY A 172 0.86 5.00 -23.82
C GLY A 172 -0.54 4.57 -23.33
N PRO A 173 -0.72 4.10 -22.08
CA PRO A 173 -2.05 3.76 -21.54
C PRO A 173 -2.90 4.95 -21.05
N ASP A 174 -2.41 6.20 -21.14
CA ASP A 174 -3.05 7.39 -20.59
C ASP A 174 -3.39 7.29 -19.09
N ALA A 175 -2.56 6.57 -18.34
CA ALA A 175 -2.81 6.27 -16.93
C ALA A 175 -2.57 7.47 -15.99
N ILE A 176 -1.90 8.53 -16.42
CA ILE A 176 -1.53 9.66 -15.54
C ILE A 176 -2.67 10.68 -15.49
N LYS A 177 -3.21 10.90 -14.30
CA LYS A 177 -4.31 11.84 -14.07
C LYS A 177 -3.79 13.24 -13.76
N ARG A 178 -4.41 14.26 -14.35
CA ARG A 178 -4.15 15.67 -14.02
C ARG A 178 -4.76 16.06 -12.68
N LYS A 179 -5.92 15.50 -12.36
CA LYS A 179 -6.64 15.69 -11.10
C LYS A 179 -6.99 14.32 -10.54
N ASP A 180 -6.80 14.18 -9.25
CA ASP A 180 -7.17 13.02 -8.46
C ASP A 180 -7.47 13.57 -7.08
N GLU A 181 -8.58 13.15 -6.49
CA GLU A 181 -9.06 13.69 -5.22
C GLU A 181 -8.94 12.62 -4.15
N GLU A 182 -8.74 13.07 -2.92
CA GLU A 182 -8.80 12.17 -1.77
C GLU A 182 -10.20 11.56 -1.64
N SER A 183 -10.26 10.30 -1.22
CA SER A 183 -11.51 9.61 -0.98
C SER A 183 -11.53 9.02 0.42
N VAL A 184 -12.63 9.20 1.13
CA VAL A 184 -12.86 8.60 2.44
C VAL A 184 -13.88 7.49 2.29
N THR A 185 -13.54 6.30 2.78
CA THR A 185 -14.42 5.12 2.76
C THR A 185 -14.43 4.45 4.12
N THR A 186 -15.48 3.70 4.42
CA THR A 186 -15.58 2.91 5.65
C THR A 186 -15.50 1.43 5.30
N ILE A 187 -14.59 0.72 5.97
CA ILE A 187 -14.39 -0.72 5.83
C ILE A 187 -14.90 -1.38 7.12
N PRO A 188 -15.91 -2.27 7.05
CA PRO A 188 -16.32 -3.05 8.20
C PRO A 188 -15.19 -4.00 8.62
N ALA A 189 -15.08 -4.35 9.90
CA ALA A 189 -14.10 -5.35 10.34
C ALA A 189 -14.57 -6.08 11.58
N SER A 190 -14.29 -7.38 11.67
CA SER A 190 -14.49 -8.13 12.92
C SER A 190 -13.34 -7.95 13.91
N SER A 191 -12.12 -7.79 13.38
CA SER A 191 -10.89 -7.64 14.15
C SER A 191 -9.94 -6.68 13.42
N ILE A 192 -9.07 -6.05 14.20
CA ILE A 192 -8.08 -5.08 13.71
C ILE A 192 -6.71 -5.49 14.24
N LEU A 193 -5.73 -5.53 13.36
CA LEU A 193 -4.32 -5.74 13.69
C LEU A 193 -3.53 -4.47 13.37
N ILE A 194 -2.70 -4.00 14.30
CA ILE A 194 -1.86 -2.81 14.12
C ILE A 194 -0.40 -3.26 13.98
N THR A 195 0.20 -2.98 12.84
CA THR A 195 1.55 -3.41 12.43
C THR A 195 2.34 -2.28 11.77
N THR A 196 2.16 -1.04 12.23
CA THR A 196 2.73 0.21 11.67
C THR A 196 4.23 0.44 12.00
N GLY A 197 5.00 -0.63 12.14
CA GLY A 197 6.44 -0.57 12.45
C GLY A 197 7.33 -0.16 11.27
#